data_AF-A0A958J1V9-F1
#
_entry.id   AF-A0A958J1V9-F1
#
_cell.length_a   1.000
_cell.length_b   1.000
_cell.length_c   1.000
_cell.angle_alpha   90.00
_cell.angle_beta   90.00
_cell.angle_gamma   90.00
#
_symmetry.space_group_name_H-M   'P 1'
#
loop_
_entity.id
_entity.type
_entity.pdbx_description
1 polymer ?
#
loop_
_entity_poly.entity_id
_entity_poly.type
_entity_poly.pdbx_seq_one_letter_code
_entity_poly.pdbx_strand_id
1 'polypeptide(L)'
;MRDQSKCGPFCQVTEFLKSNRNIYILLFISICISSSYAADIRSVKSGFWSETSTWDSGRVPGNGDNVVVDSGHVVTYNVQSSEAIRLLLIRGKLTFSRTENTQLDVGMIFITTRESVDPNEDCSMHMHGPMWMDAPKPALEVGSVDKPIPNGVTARIRLVYFSGIDPNCSPGIICYGGSMDFHGAPINKTWTKLAQSAPEGATTIKLSDAVDWKVGDHIVITRSQRVPGNSVSLGSFRTNGRQQSEERFISAINGTVITLDAPLNNDHPRFVNRYAAEVANLSRN
;
A
#
# COMPACT_ATOMS: atom_id res chain seq x y z
N MET A 1 -28.06 -62.64 -15.87
CA MET A 1 -28.62 -62.08 -14.61
C MET A 1 -27.47 -61.52 -13.78
N ARG A 2 -27.56 -60.23 -13.42
CA ARG A 2 -26.71 -59.47 -12.47
C ARG A 2 -25.24 -59.25 -12.87
N ASP A 3 -24.64 -58.07 -12.82
CA ASP A 3 -25.05 -56.73 -12.35
C ASP A 3 -24.08 -55.71 -13.00
N GLN A 4 -24.61 -54.60 -13.52
CA GLN A 4 -23.86 -53.46 -14.02
C GLN A 4 -23.93 -52.33 -12.99
N SER A 5 -22.82 -52.01 -12.33
CA SER A 5 -22.63 -50.67 -11.76
C SER A 5 -21.16 -50.42 -11.40
N LYS A 6 -20.68 -49.21 -11.75
CA LYS A 6 -19.42 -48.56 -11.35
C LYS A 6 -18.20 -48.73 -12.28
N CYS A 7 -18.29 -48.13 -13.47
CA CYS A 7 -17.14 -47.43 -14.07
C CYS A 7 -17.50 -45.94 -14.18
N GLY A 8 -16.68 -45.09 -13.56
CA GLY A 8 -16.78 -43.62 -13.63
C GLY A 8 -16.36 -43.06 -15.00
N PRO A 9 -16.41 -41.73 -15.20
CA PRO A 9 -16.48 -41.10 -16.52
C PRO A 9 -15.09 -41.05 -17.18
N PHE A 10 -14.63 -42.21 -17.65
CA PHE A 10 -13.43 -42.35 -18.46
C PHE A 10 -13.66 -43.31 -19.64
N CYS A 11 -14.92 -43.68 -19.90
CA CYS A 11 -15.28 -44.71 -20.87
C CYS A 11 -16.55 -44.33 -21.63
N GLN A 12 -16.51 -43.21 -22.37
CA GLN A 12 -17.37 -42.97 -23.54
C GLN A 12 -16.72 -41.91 -24.44
N VAL A 13 -15.64 -42.27 -25.13
CA VAL A 13 -15.28 -41.63 -26.42
C VAL A 13 -14.61 -42.67 -27.31
N THR A 14 -15.35 -43.70 -27.70
CA THR A 14 -14.99 -44.54 -28.84
C THR A 14 -16.25 -44.75 -29.66
N GLU A 15 -16.18 -44.34 -30.92
CA GLU A 15 -17.22 -44.33 -31.95
C GLU A 15 -17.90 -42.98 -32.18
N PHE A 16 -17.18 -42.07 -32.84
CA PHE A 16 -17.74 -41.36 -33.97
C PHE A 16 -16.58 -40.86 -34.85
N LEU A 17 -16.75 -40.95 -36.18
CA LEU A 17 -15.87 -40.43 -37.25
C LEU A 17 -14.79 -41.38 -37.81
N LYS A 18 -15.22 -42.53 -38.35
CA LYS A 18 -14.71 -42.98 -39.67
C LYS A 18 -15.48 -42.21 -40.75
N SER A 19 -14.97 -41.05 -41.18
CA SER A 19 -15.17 -40.57 -42.56
C SER A 19 -14.36 -39.29 -42.81
N ASN A 20 -13.53 -39.35 -43.86
CA ASN A 20 -12.95 -38.26 -44.64
C ASN A 20 -11.71 -37.50 -44.11
N ARG A 21 -10.67 -37.60 -44.96
CA ARG A 21 -9.40 -36.85 -45.01
C ARG A 21 -9.58 -35.37 -44.66
N ASN A 22 -8.95 -34.92 -43.58
CA ASN A 22 -8.06 -33.75 -43.52
C ASN A 22 -7.50 -33.61 -42.11
N ILE A 23 -6.17 -33.59 -42.01
CA ILE A 23 -5.39 -33.50 -40.79
C ILE A 23 -5.59 -32.12 -40.14
N TYR A 24 -6.24 -32.09 -38.98
CA TYR A 24 -6.14 -30.98 -38.02
C TYR A 24 -5.45 -31.50 -36.77
N ILE A 25 -4.20 -31.08 -36.57
CA ILE A 25 -3.45 -31.31 -35.33
C ILE A 25 -4.12 -30.43 -34.27
N LEU A 26 -5.03 -31.01 -33.49
CA LEU A 26 -5.56 -30.41 -32.26
C LEU A 26 -4.46 -30.49 -31.19
N LEU A 27 -3.70 -29.40 -31.06
CA LEU A 27 -2.83 -29.16 -29.91
C LEU A 27 -3.74 -29.04 -28.68
N PHE A 28 -3.90 -30.11 -27.91
CA PHE A 28 -4.49 -30.03 -26.57
C PHE A 28 -3.51 -29.25 -25.68
N ILE A 29 -3.64 -27.92 -25.68
CA ILE A 29 -3.02 -27.08 -24.64
C ILE A 29 -3.78 -27.42 -23.36
N SER A 30 -3.21 -28.34 -22.58
CA SER A 30 -3.59 -28.52 -21.18
C SER A 30 -3.24 -27.24 -20.46
N ILE A 31 -4.19 -26.30 -20.40
CA ILE A 31 -4.15 -25.18 -19.48
C ILE A 31 -4.26 -25.80 -18.09
N CYS A 32 -3.11 -26.12 -17.49
CA CYS A 32 -3.01 -26.28 -16.06
C CYS A 32 -3.39 -24.92 -15.47
N ILE A 33 -4.65 -24.80 -15.06
CA ILE A 33 -5.08 -23.73 -14.16
C ILE A 33 -4.36 -24.04 -12.84
N SER A 34 -3.13 -23.54 -12.71
CA SER A 34 -2.41 -23.59 -11.44
C SER A 34 -3.17 -22.69 -10.48
N SER A 35 -4.04 -23.29 -9.67
CA SER A 35 -4.52 -22.65 -8.45
C SER A 35 -3.28 -22.23 -7.67
N SER A 36 -2.98 -20.93 -7.64
CA SER A 36 -1.88 -20.40 -6.84
C SER A 36 -2.31 -20.54 -5.38
N TYR A 37 -1.90 -21.62 -4.74
CA TYR A 37 -1.96 -21.73 -3.30
C TYR A 37 -0.96 -20.74 -2.70
N ALA A 38 -1.37 -20.06 -1.64
CA ALA A 38 -0.47 -19.28 -0.80
C ALA A 38 0.73 -20.14 -0.40
N ALA A 39 1.93 -19.67 -0.73
CA ALA A 39 3.18 -20.35 -0.47
C ALA A 39 4.16 -19.44 0.26
N ASP A 40 5.15 -20.06 0.91
CA ASP A 40 6.33 -19.36 1.39
C ASP A 40 7.35 -19.29 0.26
N ILE A 41 7.76 -18.08 -0.11
CA ILE A 41 8.64 -17.82 -1.26
C ILE A 41 9.83 -16.98 -0.80
N ARG A 42 11.03 -17.37 -1.21
CA ARG A 42 12.25 -16.68 -0.84
C ARG A 42 13.03 -16.23 -2.06
N SER A 43 13.66 -15.06 -1.96
CA SER A 43 14.60 -14.61 -2.97
C SER A 43 15.85 -15.51 -2.96
N VAL A 44 16.31 -15.98 -4.12
CA VAL A 44 17.56 -16.76 -4.28
C VAL A 44 18.74 -15.93 -4.78
N LYS A 45 18.47 -14.70 -5.24
CA LYS A 45 19.47 -13.72 -5.67
C LYS A 45 18.88 -12.30 -5.67
N SER A 46 19.74 -11.30 -5.79
CA SER A 46 19.33 -9.93 -6.13
C SER A 46 18.75 -9.85 -7.55
N GLY A 47 17.77 -8.98 -7.75
CA GLY A 47 17.10 -8.85 -9.05
C GLY A 47 15.80 -8.05 -8.99
N PHE A 48 15.05 -8.06 -10.08
CA PHE A 48 13.70 -7.47 -10.12
C PHE A 48 12.68 -8.41 -9.48
N TRP A 49 11.67 -7.85 -8.82
CA TRP A 49 10.56 -8.63 -8.27
C TRP A 49 9.81 -9.40 -9.35
N SER A 50 9.67 -8.81 -10.55
CA SER A 50 8.99 -9.41 -11.68
C SER A 50 9.70 -10.61 -12.32
N GLU A 51 10.96 -10.88 -11.96
CA GLU A 51 11.72 -11.99 -12.53
C GLU A 51 11.49 -13.28 -11.75
N THR A 52 11.04 -14.34 -12.43
CA THR A 52 10.88 -15.67 -11.82
C THR A 52 12.18 -16.22 -11.25
N SER A 53 13.32 -15.87 -11.87
CA SER A 53 14.64 -16.31 -11.43
C SER A 53 15.11 -15.66 -10.12
N THR A 54 14.42 -14.61 -9.64
CA THR A 54 14.66 -14.02 -8.32
C THR A 54 14.18 -14.93 -7.21
N TRP A 55 13.21 -15.83 -7.48
CA TRP A 55 12.45 -16.56 -6.47
C TRP A 55 12.71 -18.08 -6.52
N ASP A 56 12.82 -18.71 -5.35
CA ASP A 56 13.04 -20.17 -5.19
C ASP A 56 11.90 -21.02 -5.77
N SER A 57 10.68 -20.50 -5.74
CA SER A 57 9.48 -21.14 -6.28
C SER A 57 9.44 -21.19 -7.82
N GLY A 58 10.36 -20.48 -8.49
CA GLY A 58 10.38 -20.37 -9.95
C GLY A 58 9.21 -19.55 -10.52
N ARG A 59 8.45 -18.84 -9.68
CA ARG A 59 7.38 -17.92 -10.07
C ARG A 59 7.45 -16.62 -9.28
N VAL A 60 6.82 -15.58 -9.81
CA VAL A 60 6.67 -14.29 -9.09
C VAL A 60 5.68 -14.48 -7.92
N PRO A 61 5.94 -13.90 -6.74
CA PRO A 61 4.97 -13.89 -5.65
C PRO A 61 3.65 -13.22 -6.02
N GLY A 62 2.55 -13.78 -5.57
CA GLY A 62 1.19 -13.34 -5.84
C GLY A 62 0.26 -13.53 -4.64
N ASN A 63 -1.05 -13.54 -4.90
CA ASN A 63 -2.06 -13.43 -3.85
C ASN A 63 -1.92 -14.47 -2.72
N GLY A 64 -1.88 -13.98 -1.48
CA GLY A 64 -1.79 -14.76 -0.26
C GLY A 64 -0.41 -15.31 0.09
N ASP A 65 0.60 -15.17 -0.77
CA ASP A 65 1.95 -15.66 -0.50
C ASP A 65 2.60 -14.95 0.69
N ASN A 66 3.47 -15.67 1.41
CA ASN A 66 4.43 -15.07 2.33
C ASN A 66 5.78 -14.99 1.63
N VAL A 67 6.36 -13.80 1.59
CA VAL A 67 7.55 -13.52 0.79
C VAL A 67 8.71 -13.12 1.69
N VAL A 68 9.90 -13.68 1.44
CA VAL A 68 11.13 -13.30 2.12
C VAL A 68 12.12 -12.73 1.11
N VAL A 69 12.55 -11.48 1.33
CA VAL A 69 13.75 -10.93 0.69
C VAL A 69 14.92 -11.24 1.61
N ASP A 70 15.70 -12.24 1.23
CA ASP A 70 16.71 -12.85 2.10
C ASP A 70 17.93 -11.95 2.30
N SER A 71 18.69 -12.23 3.36
CA SER A 71 19.89 -11.46 3.71
C SER A 71 20.92 -11.49 2.58
N GLY A 72 21.58 -10.36 2.33
CA GLY A 72 22.52 -10.20 1.22
C GLY A 72 21.88 -9.96 -0.15
N HIS A 73 20.56 -10.09 -0.30
CA HIS A 73 19.86 -9.78 -1.54
C HIS A 73 19.32 -8.35 -1.56
N VAL A 74 19.33 -7.76 -2.76
CA VAL A 74 18.66 -6.50 -3.08
C VAL A 74 17.62 -6.79 -4.15
N VAL A 75 16.34 -6.69 -3.79
CA VAL A 75 15.22 -6.89 -4.71
C VAL A 75 14.62 -5.53 -5.06
N THR A 76 14.46 -5.24 -6.35
CA THR A 76 13.76 -4.04 -6.81
C THR A 76 12.32 -4.40 -7.17
N TYR A 77 11.36 -3.88 -6.39
CA TYR A 77 9.94 -3.95 -6.68
C TYR A 77 9.60 -3.07 -7.87
N ASN A 78 9.15 -3.68 -8.96
CA ASN A 78 8.91 -3.04 -10.25
C ASN A 78 7.58 -3.50 -10.88
N VAL A 79 6.61 -3.85 -10.02
CA VAL A 79 5.32 -4.39 -10.44
C VAL A 79 4.20 -3.45 -10.02
N GLN A 80 3.18 -3.34 -10.86
CA GLN A 80 1.90 -2.73 -10.52
C GLN A 80 0.85 -3.84 -10.37
N SER A 81 0.68 -4.35 -9.15
CA SER A 81 -0.21 -5.49 -8.86
C SER A 81 -1.24 -5.14 -7.80
N SER A 82 -2.47 -5.63 -7.99
CA SER A 82 -3.51 -5.65 -6.95
C SER A 82 -3.63 -7.00 -6.24
N GLU A 83 -2.80 -7.98 -6.61
CA GLU A 83 -2.74 -9.28 -5.95
C GLU A 83 -2.00 -9.12 -4.62
N ALA A 84 -2.74 -9.17 -3.52
CA ALA A 84 -2.20 -8.88 -2.20
C ALA A 84 -1.36 -10.06 -1.67
N ILE A 85 -0.10 -9.82 -1.34
CA ILE A 85 0.70 -10.81 -0.60
C ILE A 85 0.36 -10.74 0.89
N ARG A 86 0.40 -11.86 1.60
CA ARG A 86 0.00 -11.92 3.00
C ARG A 86 1.05 -11.30 3.92
N LEU A 87 2.30 -11.68 3.75
CA LEU A 87 3.43 -11.27 4.58
C LEU A 87 4.64 -10.99 3.71
N LEU A 88 5.39 -9.94 4.05
CA LEU A 88 6.67 -9.62 3.43
C LEU A 88 7.74 -9.44 4.52
N LEU A 89 8.67 -10.39 4.59
CA LEU A 89 9.81 -10.36 5.48
C LEU A 89 11.05 -9.85 4.73
N ILE A 90 11.50 -8.65 5.05
CA ILE A 90 12.68 -8.00 4.47
C ILE A 90 13.86 -8.22 5.41
N ARG A 91 14.77 -9.11 5.01
CA ARG A 91 16.04 -9.40 5.68
C ARG A 91 17.24 -8.82 4.95
N GLY A 92 17.14 -8.72 3.62
CA GLY A 92 18.05 -7.96 2.76
C GLY A 92 17.53 -6.54 2.55
N LYS A 93 17.53 -6.08 1.30
CA LYS A 93 17.00 -4.77 0.91
C LYS A 93 15.89 -4.91 -0.12
N LEU A 94 14.76 -4.24 0.12
CA LEU A 94 13.72 -4.02 -0.89
C LEU A 94 13.76 -2.56 -1.34
N THR A 95 13.99 -2.33 -2.62
CA THR A 95 13.90 -1.02 -3.27
C THR A 95 12.69 -0.95 -4.19
N PHE A 96 12.24 0.25 -4.55
CA PHE A 96 11.16 0.44 -5.52
C PHE A 96 11.69 1.03 -6.83
N SER A 97 11.08 0.63 -7.95
CA SER A 97 11.39 1.18 -9.27
C SER A 97 11.18 2.70 -9.27
N ARG A 98 12.13 3.40 -9.89
CA ARG A 98 12.09 4.86 -10.08
C ARG A 98 11.67 5.26 -11.48
N THR A 99 11.42 4.28 -12.35
CA THR A 99 11.10 4.49 -13.77
C THR A 99 9.73 3.94 -14.15
N GLU A 100 9.11 3.17 -13.26
CA GLU A 100 7.82 2.51 -13.50
C GLU A 100 6.90 2.75 -12.31
N ASN A 101 5.60 2.90 -12.59
CA ASN A 101 4.60 2.95 -11.53
C ASN A 101 4.51 1.58 -10.85
N THR A 102 4.44 1.57 -9.53
CA THR A 102 4.39 0.36 -8.73
C THR A 102 3.26 0.42 -7.71
N GLN A 103 2.68 -0.75 -7.45
CA GLN A 103 1.70 -0.95 -6.39
C GLN A 103 1.97 -2.32 -5.75
N LEU A 104 2.34 -2.29 -4.48
CA LEU A 104 2.47 -3.45 -3.61
C LEU A 104 1.28 -3.47 -2.65
N ASP A 105 0.39 -4.42 -2.84
CA ASP A 105 -0.65 -4.74 -1.86
C ASP A 105 -0.13 -5.82 -0.91
N VAL A 106 -0.15 -5.55 0.39
CA VAL A 106 0.49 -6.42 1.38
C VAL A 106 -0.25 -6.38 2.71
N GLY A 107 -0.33 -7.52 3.39
CA GLY A 107 -0.87 -7.57 4.75
C GLY A 107 0.07 -6.97 5.77
N MET A 108 1.26 -7.56 5.89
CA MET A 108 2.26 -7.15 6.87
C MET A 108 3.63 -7.05 6.21
N ILE A 109 4.39 -6.00 6.52
CA ILE A 109 5.82 -5.92 6.19
C ILE A 109 6.60 -5.97 7.51
N PHE A 110 7.60 -6.87 7.58
CA PHE A 110 8.57 -6.90 8.66
C PHE A 110 9.96 -6.64 8.10
N ILE A 111 10.67 -5.66 8.64
CA ILE A 111 12.06 -5.34 8.29
C ILE A 111 12.92 -5.79 9.46
N THR A 112 13.58 -6.94 9.34
CA THR A 112 14.23 -7.61 10.47
C THR A 112 15.31 -8.59 10.04
N THR A 113 16.26 -8.84 10.94
CA THR A 113 17.33 -9.83 10.74
C THR A 113 16.87 -11.26 11.06
N ARG A 114 15.72 -11.43 11.72
CA ARG A 114 15.15 -12.74 12.11
C ARG A 114 14.85 -13.60 10.87
N GLU A 115 15.01 -14.91 11.02
CA GLU A 115 14.72 -15.90 9.97
C GLU A 115 13.22 -16.09 9.70
N SER A 116 12.41 -15.82 10.72
CA SER A 116 10.95 -15.92 10.69
C SER A 116 10.33 -14.95 11.70
N VAL A 117 9.05 -14.65 11.48
CA VAL A 117 8.19 -13.86 12.36
C VAL A 117 6.81 -14.50 12.43
N ASP A 118 6.16 -14.42 13.58
CA ASP A 118 4.72 -14.66 13.70
C ASP A 118 4.01 -13.29 13.71
N PRO A 119 3.17 -12.97 12.72
CA PRO A 119 2.52 -11.66 12.65
C PRO A 119 1.54 -11.37 13.80
N ASN A 120 1.12 -12.37 14.58
CA ASN A 120 0.25 -12.20 15.75
C ASN A 120 1.05 -11.98 17.04
N GLU A 121 2.24 -12.56 17.15
CA GLU A 121 3.06 -12.47 18.36
C GLU A 121 4.11 -11.36 18.27
N ASP A 122 4.72 -11.19 17.09
CA ASP A 122 5.80 -10.23 16.84
C ASP A 122 5.29 -8.83 16.46
N CYS A 123 3.97 -8.58 16.56
CA CYS A 123 3.39 -7.28 16.24
C CYS A 123 3.57 -6.20 17.33
N SER A 124 4.04 -6.63 18.51
CA SER A 124 4.37 -5.76 19.63
C SER A 124 5.81 -6.04 20.10
N MET A 125 6.48 -5.00 20.59
CA MET A 125 7.89 -5.11 20.97
C MET A 125 8.06 -5.99 22.21
N HIS A 126 8.35 -7.28 22.02
CA HIS A 126 8.92 -8.14 23.03
C HIS A 126 10.43 -8.22 22.81
N MET A 127 11.16 -7.24 23.34
CA MET A 127 12.62 -7.18 23.25
C MET A 127 13.26 -8.33 24.05
N HIS A 128 13.57 -9.43 23.38
CA HIS A 128 14.44 -10.48 23.92
C HIS A 128 15.53 -10.82 22.90
N GLY A 129 16.71 -10.19 23.03
CA GLY A 129 17.90 -10.62 22.29
C GLY A 129 18.94 -9.52 22.08
N PRO A 130 20.22 -9.88 21.89
CA PRO A 130 21.26 -8.92 21.57
C PRO A 130 21.01 -8.30 20.19
N MET A 131 21.03 -6.98 20.09
CA MET A 131 21.01 -6.28 18.81
C MET A 131 22.33 -6.56 18.09
N TRP A 132 22.29 -7.33 17.01
CA TRP A 132 23.49 -7.63 16.21
C TRP A 132 23.85 -6.41 15.35
N MET A 133 24.87 -5.67 15.78
CA MET A 133 25.31 -4.44 15.09
C MET A 133 26.17 -4.68 13.84
N ASP A 134 26.64 -5.91 13.61
CA ASP A 134 27.58 -6.24 12.53
C ASP A 134 26.93 -6.91 11.29
N ALA A 135 25.63 -7.20 11.33
CA ALA A 135 24.92 -7.75 10.17
C ALA A 135 24.56 -6.64 9.16
N PRO A 136 24.51 -6.93 7.84
CA PRO A 136 23.92 -6.02 6.87
C PRO A 136 22.51 -5.63 7.34
N LYS A 137 22.27 -4.33 7.50
CA LYS A 137 20.99 -3.82 8.02
C LYS A 137 19.89 -4.07 6.98
N PRO A 138 18.82 -4.80 7.33
CA PRO A 138 17.68 -4.94 6.46
C PRO A 138 17.06 -3.57 6.17
N ALA A 139 16.60 -3.33 4.95
CA ALA A 139 16.12 -2.02 4.54
C ALA A 139 14.93 -2.08 3.59
N LEU A 140 13.88 -1.31 3.91
CA LEU A 140 12.84 -0.92 2.97
C LEU A 140 13.13 0.50 2.49
N GLU A 141 13.45 0.67 1.20
CA GLU A 141 13.82 1.95 0.62
C GLU A 141 12.90 2.31 -0.56
N VAL A 142 12.00 3.25 -0.33
CA VAL A 142 11.13 3.81 -1.37
C VAL A 142 11.71 5.16 -1.80
N GLY A 143 12.74 5.10 -2.65
CA GLY A 143 13.57 6.26 -2.98
C GLY A 143 14.51 6.66 -1.84
N SER A 144 15.47 7.53 -2.13
CA SER A 144 16.40 8.09 -1.15
C SER A 144 16.46 9.62 -1.25
N VAL A 145 17.14 10.27 -0.30
CA VAL A 145 17.38 11.73 -0.34
C VAL A 145 18.01 12.16 -1.67
N ASP A 146 19.04 11.44 -2.13
CA ASP A 146 19.76 11.77 -3.38
C ASP A 146 19.02 11.27 -4.63
N LYS A 147 18.19 10.23 -4.48
CA LYS A 147 17.48 9.56 -5.58
C LYS A 147 16.02 9.32 -5.17
N PRO A 148 15.20 10.37 -4.99
CA PRO A 148 13.80 10.20 -4.64
C PRO A 148 13.05 9.53 -5.79
N ILE A 149 11.87 8.98 -5.51
CA ILE A 149 10.90 8.62 -6.56
C ILE A 149 10.60 9.91 -7.35
N PRO A 150 10.88 9.94 -8.67
CA PRO A 150 10.77 11.16 -9.46
C PRO A 150 9.32 11.55 -9.70
N ASN A 151 9.10 12.83 -10.04
CA ASN A 151 7.76 13.33 -10.35
C ASN A 151 7.14 12.53 -11.50
N GLY A 152 5.89 12.10 -11.33
CA GLY A 152 5.15 11.35 -12.35
C GLY A 152 5.37 9.84 -12.29
N VAL A 153 6.14 9.35 -11.32
CA VAL A 153 6.28 7.93 -10.99
C VAL A 153 5.70 7.70 -9.60
N THR A 154 4.81 6.72 -9.47
CA THR A 154 4.20 6.35 -8.20
C THR A 154 4.82 5.09 -7.63
N ALA A 155 5.21 5.13 -6.35
CA ALA A 155 5.53 3.95 -5.56
C ALA A 155 4.51 3.80 -4.42
N ARG A 156 3.53 2.91 -4.61
CA ARG A 156 2.43 2.71 -3.66
C ARG A 156 2.60 1.41 -2.89
N ILE A 157 2.49 1.50 -1.57
CA ILE A 157 2.29 0.36 -0.68
C ILE A 157 0.89 0.49 -0.10
N ARG A 158 0.03 -0.49 -0.34
CA ARG A 158 -1.32 -0.56 0.21
C ARG A 158 -1.39 -1.69 1.23
N LEU A 159 -1.74 -1.32 2.45
CA LEU A 159 -1.95 -2.25 3.54
C LEU A 159 -3.32 -2.92 3.41
N VAL A 160 -3.35 -4.25 3.37
CA VAL A 160 -4.56 -5.05 3.15
C VAL A 160 -4.77 -6.00 4.32
N TYR A 161 -5.91 -5.90 5.00
CA TYR A 161 -6.20 -6.85 6.07
C TYR A 161 -6.41 -8.27 5.52
N PHE A 162 -5.74 -9.26 6.11
CA PHE A 162 -5.97 -10.69 5.87
C PHE A 162 -6.64 -11.32 7.09
N SER A 163 -7.66 -12.15 6.86
CA SER A 163 -8.28 -12.91 7.93
C SER A 163 -7.28 -13.89 8.58
N GLY A 164 -7.43 -14.11 9.89
CA GLY A 164 -6.51 -14.96 10.65
C GLY A 164 -5.23 -14.26 11.12
N ILE A 165 -5.14 -12.94 10.97
CA ILE A 165 -4.17 -12.09 11.68
C ILE A 165 -4.96 -11.24 12.69
N ASP A 166 -4.44 -11.07 13.90
CA ASP A 166 -5.03 -10.24 14.94
C ASP A 166 -5.25 -8.81 14.39
N PRO A 167 -6.48 -8.27 14.46
CA PRO A 167 -6.79 -6.90 14.04
C PRO A 167 -6.00 -5.81 14.78
N ASN A 168 -5.44 -6.10 15.96
CA ASN A 168 -4.56 -5.19 16.67
C ASN A 168 -3.14 -5.18 16.09
N CYS A 169 -2.76 -6.25 15.39
CA CYS A 169 -1.45 -6.42 14.78
C CYS A 169 -1.42 -5.99 13.30
N SER A 170 -2.54 -6.13 12.60
CA SER A 170 -2.61 -6.05 11.13
C SER A 170 -3.73 -5.15 10.61
N PRO A 171 -3.51 -4.48 9.47
CA PRO A 171 -2.30 -4.52 8.64
C PRO A 171 -1.25 -3.49 9.09
N GLY A 172 0.02 -3.70 8.75
CA GLY A 172 1.09 -2.86 9.29
C GLY A 172 2.47 -3.05 8.67
N ILE A 173 3.35 -2.11 8.98
CA ILE A 173 4.79 -2.19 8.67
C ILE A 173 5.55 -2.10 10.00
N ILE A 174 6.39 -3.10 10.27
CA ILE A 174 7.15 -3.22 11.50
C ILE A 174 8.64 -3.25 11.16
N CYS A 175 9.36 -2.23 11.64
CA CYS A 175 10.80 -2.13 11.46
C CYS A 175 11.52 -2.56 12.75
N TYR A 176 12.07 -3.78 12.75
CA TYR A 176 12.75 -4.39 13.89
C TYR A 176 14.23 -4.62 13.58
N GLY A 177 15.08 -3.65 13.91
CA GLY A 177 16.54 -3.77 13.72
C GLY A 177 17.03 -3.51 12.29
N GLY A 178 16.21 -2.90 11.42
CA GLY A 178 16.60 -2.42 10.09
C GLY A 178 16.39 -0.91 9.91
N SER A 179 16.24 -0.48 8.66
CA SER A 179 15.84 0.90 8.29
C SER A 179 14.64 0.91 7.35
N MET A 180 13.91 2.02 7.37
CA MET A 180 12.77 2.25 6.50
C MET A 180 12.77 3.72 6.09
N ASP A 181 12.90 3.97 4.79
CA ASP A 181 13.07 5.30 4.23
C ASP A 181 12.11 5.52 3.04
N PHE A 182 11.43 6.66 3.01
CA PHE A 182 10.49 7.04 1.95
C PHE A 182 10.77 8.45 1.46
N HIS A 183 11.22 8.55 0.21
CA HIS A 183 11.54 9.82 -0.44
C HIS A 183 10.88 9.91 -1.81
N GLY A 184 9.84 10.73 -1.91
CA GLY A 184 9.24 11.15 -3.17
C GLY A 184 9.81 12.48 -3.66
N ALA A 185 9.39 12.91 -4.85
CA ALA A 185 9.73 14.22 -5.39
C ALA A 185 9.40 15.33 -4.36
N PRO A 186 10.32 16.29 -4.14
CA PRO A 186 10.14 17.30 -3.11
C PRO A 186 8.94 18.20 -3.44
N ILE A 187 8.13 18.47 -2.42
CA ILE A 187 7.06 19.48 -2.46
C ILE A 187 7.52 20.62 -1.57
N ASN A 188 7.64 21.85 -2.10
CA ASN A 188 8.23 22.96 -1.36
C ASN A 188 7.41 23.32 -0.11
N LYS A 189 6.08 23.26 -0.23
CA LYS A 189 5.18 23.52 0.89
C LYS A 189 4.10 22.45 0.97
N THR A 190 4.29 21.49 1.87
CA THR A 190 3.36 20.37 2.06
C THR A 190 2.10 20.75 2.81
N TRP A 191 2.12 21.85 3.56
CA TRP A 191 0.97 22.36 4.30
C TRP A 191 1.07 23.87 4.56
N THR A 192 -0.08 24.49 4.80
CA THR A 192 -0.24 25.89 5.22
C THR A 192 -1.49 26.01 6.10
N LYS A 193 -1.95 27.24 6.39
CA LYS A 193 -3.16 27.51 7.16
C LYS A 193 -4.17 28.28 6.33
N LEU A 194 -5.45 28.15 6.66
CA LEU A 194 -6.47 29.05 6.12
C LEU A 194 -6.18 30.50 6.50
N ALA A 195 -6.14 31.40 5.52
CA ALA A 195 -6.01 32.85 5.72
C ALA A 195 -7.28 33.52 6.24
N GLN A 196 -8.44 32.87 6.09
CA GLN A 196 -9.75 33.33 6.56
C GLN A 196 -10.64 32.12 6.90
N SER A 197 -11.71 32.35 7.67
CA SER A 197 -12.70 31.30 7.96
C SER A 197 -13.30 30.73 6.67
N ALA A 198 -13.50 29.42 6.62
CA ALA A 198 -14.25 28.76 5.56
C ALA A 198 -15.52 28.14 6.16
N PRO A 199 -16.72 28.67 5.86
CA PRO A 199 -17.97 28.13 6.40
C PRO A 199 -18.37 26.81 5.72
N GLU A 200 -19.26 26.06 6.36
CA GLU A 200 -20.01 24.97 5.75
C GLU A 200 -20.66 25.45 4.43
N GLY A 201 -20.65 24.59 3.41
CA GLY A 201 -21.12 24.91 2.08
C GLY A 201 -20.12 25.69 1.21
N ALA A 202 -19.01 26.17 1.77
CA ALA A 202 -18.00 26.88 0.98
C ALA A 202 -17.37 25.97 -0.07
N THR A 203 -17.27 26.47 -1.30
CA THR A 203 -16.58 25.81 -2.44
C THR A 203 -15.21 26.41 -2.70
N THR A 204 -14.81 27.42 -1.93
CA THR A 204 -13.49 28.04 -2.03
C THR A 204 -12.87 28.23 -0.66
N ILE A 205 -11.55 28.10 -0.59
CA ILE A 205 -10.75 28.39 0.60
C ILE A 205 -9.60 29.32 0.22
N LYS A 206 -9.17 30.15 1.18
CA LYS A 206 -8.01 31.04 1.00
C LYS A 206 -6.88 30.58 1.90
N LEU A 207 -5.70 30.36 1.32
CA LEU A 207 -4.49 29.94 2.02
C LEU A 207 -3.67 31.16 2.49
N SER A 208 -2.92 30.97 3.58
CA SER A 208 -2.04 32.00 4.15
C SER A 208 -0.76 32.16 3.36
N ASP A 209 -0.28 31.08 2.74
CA ASP A 209 0.91 31.05 1.90
C ASP A 209 0.55 30.73 0.45
N ALA A 210 1.39 31.18 -0.48
CA ALA A 210 1.42 30.61 -1.83
C ALA A 210 1.96 29.17 -1.76
N VAL A 211 1.43 28.32 -2.65
CA VAL A 211 1.76 26.90 -2.74
C VAL A 211 2.02 26.52 -4.20
N ASP A 212 2.79 25.45 -4.41
CA ASP A 212 3.09 24.85 -5.72
C ASP A 212 2.20 23.63 -6.03
N TRP A 213 1.04 23.55 -5.35
CA TRP A 213 0.04 22.50 -5.56
C TRP A 213 -0.62 22.62 -6.94
N LYS A 214 -1.22 21.53 -7.41
CA LYS A 214 -1.80 21.41 -8.75
C LYS A 214 -3.30 21.13 -8.70
N VAL A 215 -4.00 21.51 -9.77
CA VAL A 215 -5.37 21.05 -9.99
C VAL A 215 -5.38 19.51 -10.04
N GLY A 216 -6.35 18.90 -9.36
CA GLY A 216 -6.42 17.46 -9.12
C GLY A 216 -5.71 17.01 -7.85
N ASP A 217 -4.95 17.86 -7.15
CA ASP A 217 -4.34 17.46 -5.89
C ASP A 217 -5.38 17.20 -4.80
N HIS A 218 -5.12 16.16 -4.02
CA HIS A 218 -5.91 15.77 -2.87
C HIS A 218 -5.42 16.53 -1.65
N ILE A 219 -6.30 17.26 -0.97
CA ILE A 219 -5.97 18.06 0.21
C ILE A 219 -6.83 17.65 1.40
N VAL A 220 -6.30 17.83 2.61
CA VAL A 220 -7.06 17.76 3.86
C VAL A 220 -7.12 19.13 4.49
N ILE A 221 -8.31 19.52 4.93
CA ILE A 221 -8.56 20.68 5.77
C ILE A 221 -8.79 20.16 7.19
N THR A 222 -7.91 20.55 8.11
CA THR A 222 -7.98 20.05 9.48
C THR A 222 -9.00 20.79 10.31
N ARG A 223 -9.54 20.06 11.28
CA ARG A 223 -10.44 20.60 12.29
C ARG A 223 -9.88 21.83 13.00
N SER A 224 -10.70 22.88 13.12
CA SER A 224 -10.37 24.11 13.85
C SER A 224 -11.34 24.49 14.98
N GLN A 225 -12.38 23.68 15.24
CA GLN A 225 -13.30 23.83 16.37
C GLN A 225 -13.22 22.68 17.37
N ARG A 226 -13.62 22.91 18.63
CA ARG A 226 -13.79 21.85 19.65
C ARG A 226 -15.23 21.33 19.64
N VAL A 227 -15.45 20.04 19.91
CA VAL A 227 -16.81 19.52 20.13
C VAL A 227 -17.19 19.96 21.54
N PRO A 228 -18.38 20.54 21.76
CA PRO A 228 -18.92 20.68 23.10
C PRO A 228 -18.95 19.31 23.78
N GLY A 229 -18.25 19.17 24.90
CA GLY A 229 -18.30 17.97 25.74
C GLY A 229 -19.30 18.15 26.87
N ASN A 230 -19.64 17.07 27.58
CA ASN A 230 -20.50 17.11 28.78
C ASN A 230 -19.83 17.79 30.00
N SER A 231 -18.57 18.23 29.89
CA SER A 231 -17.85 18.94 30.95
C SER A 231 -17.76 20.43 30.63
N VAL A 232 -18.05 21.25 31.64
CA VAL A 232 -18.11 22.74 31.63
C VAL A 232 -16.74 23.40 31.37
N SER A 233 -15.70 22.64 31.04
CA SER A 233 -14.35 23.11 30.76
C SER A 233 -13.94 22.78 29.31
N LEU A 234 -14.13 23.78 28.44
CA LEU A 234 -13.46 23.95 27.15
C LEU A 234 -13.60 22.84 26.08
N GLY A 235 -14.62 21.97 26.08
CA GLY A 235 -14.85 21.02 24.97
C GLY A 235 -13.65 20.10 24.61
N SER A 236 -13.75 19.31 23.54
CA SER A 236 -12.70 18.36 23.14
C SER A 236 -12.42 18.34 21.64
N PHE A 237 -11.15 18.21 21.26
CA PHE A 237 -10.75 17.88 19.89
C PHE A 237 -10.90 16.39 19.57
N ARG A 238 -11.05 15.54 20.59
CA ARG A 238 -11.39 14.12 20.42
C ARG A 238 -12.84 14.00 20.00
N THR A 239 -13.07 13.25 18.93
CA THR A 239 -14.39 13.09 18.35
C THR A 239 -15.06 11.91 19.04
N ASN A 240 -16.31 12.05 19.49
CA ASN A 240 -17.15 10.91 19.84
C ASN A 240 -17.64 10.24 18.53
N GLY A 241 -16.71 9.91 17.62
CA GLY A 241 -16.99 9.40 16.27
C GLY A 241 -17.29 10.45 15.19
N ARG A 242 -17.31 11.75 15.50
CA ARG A 242 -17.58 12.83 14.52
C ARG A 242 -16.30 13.39 13.88
N GLN A 243 -15.88 12.84 12.75
CA GLN A 243 -14.76 13.42 11.97
C GLN A 243 -15.13 14.83 11.47
N GLN A 244 -14.25 15.80 11.70
CA GLN A 244 -14.41 17.19 11.23
C GLN A 244 -13.26 17.65 10.32
N SER A 245 -12.17 16.89 10.24
CA SER A 245 -11.23 17.06 9.14
C SER A 245 -11.87 16.53 7.88
N GLU A 246 -11.65 17.23 6.78
CA GLU A 246 -12.31 16.92 5.52
C GLU A 246 -11.30 16.91 4.37
N GLU A 247 -11.47 15.96 3.47
CA GLU A 247 -10.64 15.78 2.30
C GLU A 247 -11.34 16.30 1.04
N ARG A 248 -10.62 16.98 0.17
CA ARG A 248 -11.13 17.58 -1.08
C ARG A 248 -10.11 17.46 -2.19
N PHE A 249 -10.57 17.54 -3.43
CA PHE A 249 -9.72 17.71 -4.59
C PHE A 249 -9.72 19.17 -5.05
N ILE A 250 -8.55 19.65 -5.49
CA ILE A 250 -8.41 20.99 -6.04
C ILE A 250 -8.99 21.04 -7.45
N SER A 251 -10.04 21.82 -7.67
CA SER A 251 -10.65 22.04 -9.00
C SER A 251 -10.05 23.23 -9.74
N ALA A 252 -9.60 24.27 -9.02
CA ALA A 252 -8.92 25.43 -9.59
C ALA A 252 -8.02 26.11 -8.56
N ILE A 253 -7.01 26.83 -9.04
CA ILE A 253 -6.09 27.62 -8.21
C ILE A 253 -6.00 29.03 -8.81
N ASN A 254 -6.25 30.04 -7.99
CA ASN A 254 -6.02 31.44 -8.33
C ASN A 254 -5.24 32.13 -7.20
N GLY A 255 -3.92 32.19 -7.35
CA GLY A 255 -3.02 32.66 -6.28
C GLY A 255 -3.15 31.79 -5.03
N THR A 256 -3.57 32.37 -3.91
CA THR A 256 -3.83 31.64 -2.66
C THR A 256 -5.27 31.16 -2.49
N VAL A 257 -6.13 31.39 -3.49
CA VAL A 257 -7.52 30.90 -3.47
C VAL A 257 -7.60 29.56 -4.19
N ILE A 258 -8.10 28.55 -3.47
CA ILE A 258 -8.30 27.19 -3.96
C ILE A 258 -9.81 26.96 -4.12
N THR A 259 -10.22 26.51 -5.29
CA THR A 259 -11.58 26.02 -5.54
C THR A 259 -11.62 24.51 -5.31
N LEU A 260 -12.61 24.06 -4.55
CA LEU A 260 -12.81 22.66 -4.17
C LEU A 260 -13.74 21.97 -5.18
N ASP A 261 -13.57 20.65 -5.31
CA ASP A 261 -14.45 19.77 -6.09
C ASP A 261 -15.86 19.61 -5.49
N ALA A 262 -15.96 19.72 -4.16
CA ALA A 262 -17.21 19.65 -3.43
C ALA A 262 -17.26 20.69 -2.29
N PRO A 263 -18.45 21.18 -1.91
CA PRO A 263 -18.61 22.10 -0.78
C PRO A 263 -18.13 21.47 0.54
N LEU A 264 -17.64 22.27 1.49
CA LEU A 264 -17.28 21.82 2.83
C LEU A 264 -18.51 21.36 3.62
N ASN A 265 -18.39 20.29 4.42
CA ASN A 265 -19.47 19.80 5.28
C ASN A 265 -19.40 20.37 6.71
N ASN A 266 -18.29 21.01 7.08
CA ASN A 266 -18.09 21.61 8.39
C ASN A 266 -17.56 23.04 8.27
N ASP A 267 -17.81 23.83 9.32
CA ASP A 267 -17.18 25.12 9.52
C ASP A 267 -15.70 24.98 9.94
N HIS A 268 -14.84 25.76 9.28
CA HIS A 268 -13.43 25.89 9.59
C HIS A 268 -13.09 27.36 9.94
N PRO A 269 -13.40 27.82 11.16
CA PRO A 269 -13.17 29.20 11.55
C PRO A 269 -11.68 29.52 11.70
N ARG A 270 -11.34 30.76 11.35
CA ARG A 270 -10.07 31.37 11.70
C ARG A 270 -10.26 32.32 12.88
N PHE A 271 -9.57 32.04 13.96
CA PHE A 271 -9.45 32.94 15.11
C PHE A 271 -8.14 33.71 14.99
N VAL A 272 -8.24 35.00 14.62
CA VAL A 272 -7.07 35.90 14.48
C VAL A 272 -6.22 35.84 15.75
N ASN A 273 -4.89 35.66 15.58
CA ASN A 273 -3.90 35.49 16.66
C ASN A 273 -4.08 34.27 17.57
N ARG A 274 -4.87 33.26 17.18
CA ARG A 274 -4.99 32.00 17.92
C ARG A 274 -4.82 30.76 17.04
N TYR A 275 -5.87 30.37 16.32
CA TYR A 275 -5.93 29.09 15.61
C TYR A 275 -6.61 29.26 14.26
N ALA A 276 -6.11 28.53 13.27
CA ALA A 276 -6.70 28.39 11.95
C ALA A 276 -6.55 26.93 11.54
N ALA A 277 -7.51 26.42 10.76
CA ALA A 277 -7.37 25.11 10.14
C ALA A 277 -6.10 25.05 9.31
N GLU A 278 -5.39 23.93 9.42
CA GLU A 278 -4.29 23.61 8.55
C GLU A 278 -4.84 22.99 7.28
N VAL A 279 -4.21 23.30 6.15
CA VAL A 279 -4.51 22.69 4.86
C VAL A 279 -3.24 22.00 4.42
N ALA A 280 -3.30 20.68 4.24
CA ALA A 280 -2.16 19.88 3.82
C ALA A 280 -2.47 19.18 2.49
N ASN A 281 -1.47 19.13 1.62
CA ASN A 281 -1.55 18.36 0.38
C ASN A 281 -1.21 16.89 0.69
N LEU A 282 -2.11 16.00 0.34
CA LEU A 282 -2.00 14.54 0.48
C LEU A 282 -1.50 13.86 -0.79
N SER A 283 -1.53 14.55 -1.94
CA SER A 283 -0.91 14.03 -3.17
C SER A 283 0.60 13.91 -3.00
N ARG A 284 1.14 12.79 -3.46
CA ARG A 284 2.58 12.53 -3.56
C ARG A 284 2.80 11.95 -4.95
N ASN A 285 3.22 12.81 -5.89
CA ASN A 285 3.44 12.51 -7.29
C ASN A 285 4.87 12.82 -7.71
#